data_AF-A0A846VZT8-F1
#
_entry.id   AF-A0A846VZT8-F1
#
_cell.length_a   1.000
_cell.length_b   1.000
_cell.length_c   1.000
_cell.angle_alpha   90.00
_cell.angle_beta   90.00
_cell.angle_gamma   90.00
#
_symmetry.space_group_name_H-M   'P 1'
#
loop_
_entity.id
_entity.type
_entity.pdbx_description
1 polymer ?
#
loop_
_entity_poly.entity_id
_entity_poly.type
_entity_poly.pdbx_seq_one_letter_code
_entity_poly.pdbx_strand_id
1 'polypeptide(L)'
;MKTLYKPLGMVVGVLGGIAASAVFNRVWGAVADGGDPPTSTTRNATWREVLLAAALQGAIFGLVKAAVDRAGATGYKSLTGTWPD
;
A
#
# COMPACT_ATOMS: atom_id res chain seq x y z
N MET A 1 6.25 21.53 -19.57
CA MET A 1 6.50 21.12 -18.16
C MET A 1 5.46 20.11 -17.63
N LYS A 2 5.11 19.07 -18.40
CA LYS A 2 4.12 18.04 -18.00
C LYS A 2 4.71 16.62 -17.96
N THR A 3 6.02 16.52 -18.19
CA THR A 3 6.77 15.27 -18.36
C THR A 3 7.54 14.84 -17.11
N LEU A 4 7.67 15.70 -16.10
CA LEU A 4 8.39 15.37 -14.85
C LEU A 4 7.47 14.83 -13.74
N TYR A 5 6.16 15.10 -13.79
CA TYR A 5 5.19 14.59 -12.81
C TYR A 5 4.91 13.08 -12.97
N LYS A 6 4.98 12.55 -14.19
CA LYS A 6 4.81 11.11 -14.47
C LYS A 6 5.88 10.22 -13.82
N PRO A 7 7.18 10.48 -13.98
CA PRO A 7 8.21 9.66 -13.34
C PRO A 7 8.21 9.80 -11.82
N LEU A 8 7.94 11.00 -11.28
CA LEU A 8 7.87 11.19 -9.84
C LEU A 8 6.70 10.41 -9.21
N GLY A 9 5.51 10.49 -9.83
CA GLY A 9 4.34 9.71 -9.41
C GLY A 9 4.56 8.20 -9.51
N MET A 10 5.33 7.75 -10.51
CA MET A 10 5.72 6.34 -10.64
C MET A 10 6.69 5.90 -9.54
N VAL A 11 7.70 6.71 -9.24
CA VAL A 11 8.67 6.43 -8.16
C VAL A 11 7.96 6.40 -6.80
N VAL A 12 7.12 7.39 -6.52
CA VAL A 12 6.31 7.43 -5.28
C VAL A 12 5.35 6.25 -5.22
N GLY A 13 4.73 5.86 -6.35
CA GLY A 13 3.88 4.68 -6.44
C GLY A 13 4.62 3.37 -6.17
N VAL A 14 5.84 3.21 -6.70
CA VAL A 14 6.70 2.05 -6.45
C VAL A 14 7.13 2.01 -4.98
N LEU A 15 7.60 3.13 -4.44
CA LEU A 15 8.00 3.23 -3.03
C LEU A 15 6.81 2.95 -2.09
N GLY A 16 5.63 3.49 -2.41
CA GLY A 16 4.39 3.21 -1.69
C GLY A 16 3.99 1.74 -1.78
N GLY A 17 4.16 1.10 -2.93
CA GLY A 17 3.92 -0.33 -3.12
C GLY A 17 4.88 -1.21 -2.30
N ILE A 18 6.16 -0.86 -2.26
CA ILE A 18 7.17 -1.55 -1.44
C ILE A 18 6.84 -1.42 0.05
N ALA A 19 6.52 -0.19 0.50
CA ALA A 19 6.12 0.06 1.88
C ALA A 19 4.86 -0.73 2.26
N ALA A 20 3.85 -0.74 1.38
CA ALA A 20 2.62 -1.50 1.58
C ALA A 20 2.88 -3.01 1.68
N SER A 21 3.74 -3.58 0.82
CA SER A 21 4.13 -4.99 0.91
C SER A 21 4.84 -5.33 2.22
N ALA A 22 5.73 -4.46 2.69
CA ALA A 22 6.43 -4.68 3.96
C ALA A 22 5.47 -4.67 5.17
N VAL A 23 4.53 -3.72 5.19
CA VAL A 23 3.49 -3.65 6.24
C VAL A 23 2.57 -4.87 6.15
N PHE A 24 2.14 -5.25 4.95
CA PHE A 24 1.31 -6.44 4.73
C PHE A 24 1.98 -7.71 5.27
N ASN A 25 3.23 -7.98 4.89
CA ASN A 25 3.95 -9.16 5.37
C ASN A 25 4.09 -9.17 6.90
N ARG A 26 4.32 -8.00 7.52
CA ARG A 26 4.45 -7.89 8.97
C ARG A 26 3.14 -8.11 9.71
N VAL A 27 2.04 -7.55 9.22
CA VAL A 27 0.71 -7.76 9.81
C VAL A 27 0.25 -9.19 9.58
N TRP A 28 0.45 -9.73 8.37
CA TRP A 28 0.10 -11.10 8.06
C TRP A 28 0.86 -12.11 8.92
N GLY A 29 2.18 -11.97 9.07
CA GLY A 29 2.98 -12.85 9.92
C GLY A 29 2.52 -12.85 11.38
N ALA A 30 1.93 -11.75 11.87
CA ALA A 30 1.35 -11.69 13.21
C ALA A 30 -0.05 -12.34 13.31
N VAL A 31 -0.82 -12.34 12.22
CA VAL A 31 -2.18 -12.93 12.18
C VAL A 31 -2.15 -14.43 11.82
N ALA A 32 -1.14 -14.87 11.08
CA ALA A 32 -1.02 -16.23 10.55
C ALA A 32 0.03 -17.08 11.28
N ASP A 33 0.37 -16.76 12.53
CA ASP A 33 1.35 -17.48 13.36
C ASP A 33 2.69 -17.77 12.65
N GLY A 34 3.20 -16.78 11.90
CA GLY A 34 4.45 -16.90 11.16
C GLY A 34 4.37 -17.64 9.82
N GLY A 35 3.18 -18.00 9.34
CA GLY A 35 2.96 -18.52 7.99
C GLY A 35 3.01 -17.43 6.93
N ASP A 36 3.66 -17.71 5.80
CA ASP A 36 3.63 -16.83 4.62
C ASP A 36 2.19 -16.62 4.11
N PRO A 37 1.86 -15.44 3.57
CA PRO A 37 0.55 -15.17 2.99
C PRO A 37 0.22 -16.19 1.88
N PRO A 38 -0.99 -16.77 1.88
CA PRO A 38 -1.38 -17.73 0.86
C PRO A 38 -1.40 -17.03 -0.50
N THR A 39 -0.40 -17.34 -1.32
CA THR A 39 -0.38 -16.94 -2.73
C THR A 39 -1.58 -17.57 -3.44
N SER A 40 -2.11 -16.91 -4.48
CA SER A 40 -3.24 -17.36 -5.30
C SER A 40 -3.07 -18.75 -5.94
N THR A 41 -1.87 -19.35 -5.87
CA THR A 41 -1.52 -20.69 -6.35
C THR A 41 -1.38 -21.72 -5.22
N THR A 42 -1.56 -21.35 -3.95
CA THR A 42 -1.40 -22.26 -2.82
C THR A 42 -2.53 -23.28 -2.81
N ARG A 43 -2.21 -24.50 -3.25
CA ARG A 43 -3.16 -25.60 -3.53
C ARG A 43 -4.05 -26.00 -2.33
N ASN A 44 -3.61 -25.70 -1.11
CA ASN A 44 -4.30 -26.07 0.13
C ASN A 44 -5.04 -24.91 0.81
N ALA A 45 -5.00 -23.70 0.25
CA ALA A 45 -5.72 -22.56 0.82
C ALA A 45 -7.20 -22.62 0.47
N THR A 46 -8.06 -22.47 1.47
CA THR A 46 -9.50 -22.38 1.26
C THR A 46 -9.88 -21.02 0.67
N TRP A 47 -10.98 -20.96 -0.08
CA TRP A 47 -11.52 -19.70 -0.61
C TRP A 47 -11.66 -18.61 0.46
N ARG A 48 -12.01 -18.98 1.69
CA ARG A 48 -12.14 -18.06 2.81
C ARG A 48 -10.81 -17.42 3.20
N GLU A 49 -9.74 -18.20 3.27
CA GLU A 49 -8.41 -17.70 3.61
C GLU A 49 -7.87 -16.78 2.52
N VAL A 50 -8.06 -17.13 1.24
CA VAL A 50 -7.66 -16.29 0.11
C VAL A 50 -8.40 -14.95 0.12
N LEU A 51 -9.72 -14.95 0.35
CA LEU A 51 -10.51 -13.72 0.41
C LEU A 51 -10.14 -12.85 1.61
N LEU A 52 -9.88 -13.45 2.78
CA LEU A 52 -9.43 -12.71 3.96
C LEU A 52 -8.04 -12.10 3.74
N ALA A 53 -7.12 -12.84 3.13
CA ALA A 53 -5.81 -12.34 2.76
C ALA A 53 -5.90 -11.16 1.78
N ALA A 54 -6.71 -11.29 0.73
CA ALA A 54 -6.93 -10.23 -0.25
C ALA A 54 -7.58 -8.99 0.39
N ALA A 55 -8.54 -9.17 1.28
CA ALA A 55 -9.18 -8.07 2.00
C ALA A 55 -8.18 -7.33 2.90
N LEU A 56 -7.34 -8.06 3.65
CA LEU A 56 -6.30 -7.46 4.49
C LEU A 56 -5.27 -6.71 3.65
N GLN A 57 -4.83 -7.30 2.54
CA GLN A 57 -3.91 -6.66 1.61
C GLN A 57 -4.48 -5.36 1.06
N GLY A 58 -5.75 -5.38 0.63
CA GLY A 58 -6.47 -4.19 0.15
C GLY A 58 -6.59 -3.11 1.22
N ALA A 59 -6.92 -3.49 2.46
CA ALA A 59 -7.02 -2.55 3.59
C ALA A 59 -5.68 -1.86 3.89
N ILE A 60 -4.58 -2.63 3.91
CA ILE A 60 -3.23 -2.09 4.17
C ILE A 60 -2.79 -1.19 3.04
N PHE A 61 -3.01 -1.58 1.79
CA PHE A 61 -2.67 -0.75 0.64
C PHE A 61 -3.46 0.56 0.64
N GLY A 62 -4.77 0.50 0.93
CA GLY A 62 -5.62 1.68 1.06
C GLY A 62 -5.14 2.62 2.16
N LEU A 63 -4.73 2.07 3.30
CA LEU A 63 -4.21 2.85 4.43
C LEU A 63 -2.89 3.54 4.09
N VAL A 64 -1.94 2.82 3.48
CA VAL A 64 -0.65 3.40 3.06
C VAL A 64 -0.87 4.49 2.02
N LYS A 65 -1.74 4.26 1.03
CA LYS A 65 -2.10 5.26 0.03
C LYS A 65 -2.68 6.51 0.68
N ALA A 66 -3.67 6.38 1.57
CA ALA A 66 -4.28 7.51 2.25
C ALA A 66 -3.26 8.30 3.08
N ALA A 67 -2.33 7.61 3.74
CA ALA A 67 -1.27 8.25 4.51
C ALA A 67 -0.30 9.05 3.61
N VAL A 68 0.10 8.47 2.47
CA VAL A 68 0.96 9.13 1.48
C VAL A 68 0.25 10.33 0.84
N ASP A 69 -1.00 10.17 0.41
CA ASP A 69 -1.80 11.25 -0.18
C ASP A 69 -1.97 12.40 0.83
N ARG A 70 -2.24 12.09 2.10
CA ARG A 70 -2.35 13.09 3.18
C ARG A 70 -1.02 13.78 3.48
N ALA A 71 0.07 13.03 3.54
CA ALA A 71 1.41 13.58 3.76
C ALA A 71 1.84 14.48 2.59
N GLY A 72 1.55 14.06 1.35
CA GLY A 72 1.77 14.85 0.15
C GLY A 72 0.95 16.14 0.15
N ALA A 73 -0.33 16.08 0.48
CA ALA A 73 -1.19 17.26 0.57
C ALA A 73 -0.74 18.24 1.66
N THR A 74 -0.35 17.72 2.82
CA THR A 74 0.15 18.54 3.94
C THR A 74 1.51 19.15 3.60
N GLY A 75 2.41 18.39 2.97
CA GLY A 75 3.71 18.85 2.52
C GLY A 75 3.58 19.93 1.45
N TYR A 76 2.71 19.73 0.45
CA TYR A 76 2.40 20.73 -0.56
C TYR A 76 1.89 22.02 0.08
N LYS A 77 0.89 21.94 0.97
CA LYS A 77 0.41 23.10 1.74
C LYS A 77 1.51 23.80 2.51
N SER A 78 2.43 23.06 3.14
CA SER A 78 3.53 23.67 3.90
C SER A 78 4.52 24.43 3.00
N LEU A 79 4.69 23.97 1.76
CA LEU A 79 5.64 24.55 0.80
C LEU A 79 5.03 25.68 -0.02
N THR A 80 3.76 25.58 -0.41
CA THR A 80 3.09 26.53 -1.30
C THR A 80 2.08 27.42 -0.59
N GLY A 81 1.72 27.11 0.65
CA GLY A 81 0.65 27.78 1.41
C GLY A 81 -0.77 27.42 0.94
N THR A 82 -0.92 26.71 -0.17
CA THR A 82 -2.21 26.35 -0.78
C THR A 82 -2.48 24.86 -0.69
N TRP A 83 -3.75 24.47 -0.56
CA TRP A 83 -4.11 23.06 -0.60
C TRP A 83 -4.03 22.56 -2.06
N PRO A 84 -3.51 21.34 -2.32
CA PRO A 84 -3.56 20.77 -3.65
C PRO A 84 -4.97 20.20 -3.91
N ASP A 85 -5.65 20.76 -4.91
CA ASP A 85 -6.92 20.26 -5.48
C ASP A 85 -6.68 19.26 -6.62
#